data_AF-A0A537LUM7-F1
#
_entry.id   AF-A0A537LUM7-F1
#
_cell.length_a   1.000
_cell.length_b   1.000
_cell.length_c   1.000
_cell.angle_alpha   90.00
_cell.angle_beta   90.00
_cell.angle_gamma   90.00
#
_symmetry.space_group_name_H-M   'P 1'
#
loop_
_entity.id
_entity.type
_entity.pdbx_description
1 polymer ?
#
loop_
_entity_poly.entity_id
_entity_poly.type
_entity_poly.pdbx_seq_one_letter_code
_entity_poly.pdbx_strand_id
1 'polypeptide(L)'
;MGALITLAVANVSSARWIAQGVPVSGQTQHPSRPETRAAAPSTTPCNAGAVTGDPLPERQNDLLSRPRGIGPPAEEDSRTCRRPRRASNSGTGEPREGIPMNRDQGGGVPRFNRRSLIWLLGGGLGYPAVTHLLGPESAQAAAPSGTLLVGMQLLMKSIDPGRTIEASAYMINHAIYDSLVTFDGEDLKTPKPQLATGWKASPDGKTYTFTLRPNVRFSSGNPMTSADVKWSLDRVINLKANTKFLIEGIEEVLAPDPLTVVVRLSESKPSIIPILSSPSLCVVDSKVVMENGGEAGPDAKDKDRAEPYLSAHSAGTGAYTLGSYIPNQELTLVKNPAHWRGAPKFDRIVIRHIPEPATQQLQIARGDLDVATGIGPDQAQVLRTAPGVTVKTSLIANTIYVLMNNNPQIGGPFANPRVQQAVRYALDYAGIMAIAG
;
A
#
# COMPACT_ATOMS: atom_id res chain seq x y z
N MET A 1 -18.27 29.61 7.56
CA MET A 1 -17.70 28.91 6.38
C MET A 1 -17.34 27.51 6.83
N GLY A 2 -17.81 26.46 6.16
CA GLY A 2 -17.46 25.08 6.52
C GLY A 2 -16.14 24.67 5.87
N ALA A 3 -15.24 24.07 6.64
CA ALA A 3 -14.04 23.42 6.10
C ALA A 3 -14.35 21.94 5.84
N LEU A 4 -14.03 21.43 4.65
CA LEU A 4 -14.11 20.00 4.39
C LEU A 4 -13.01 19.28 5.18
N ILE A 5 -13.39 18.32 6.01
CA ILE A 5 -12.46 17.36 6.61
C ILE A 5 -12.23 16.25 5.59
N THR A 6 -11.11 16.31 4.87
CA THR A 6 -10.70 15.24 3.95
C THR A 6 -10.16 14.06 4.77
N LEU A 7 -10.93 12.98 4.87
CA LEU A 7 -10.46 11.74 5.49
C LEU A 7 -9.47 11.05 4.55
N ALA A 8 -8.20 10.97 4.95
CA ALA A 8 -7.15 10.31 4.19
C ALA A 8 -6.79 8.96 4.83
N VAL A 9 -7.09 7.87 4.13
CA VAL A 9 -6.67 6.51 4.52
C VAL A 9 -5.30 6.22 3.91
N ALA A 10 -4.35 5.77 4.73
CA ALA A 10 -3.07 5.25 4.26
C ALA A 10 -2.60 4.10 5.15
N ASN A 11 -2.14 3.00 4.55
CA ASN A 11 -1.54 1.88 5.29
C ASN A 11 -0.15 2.27 5.79
N VAL A 12 0.03 2.28 7.12
CA VAL A 12 1.33 2.52 7.77
C VAL A 12 1.73 1.28 8.57
N SER A 13 2.26 0.28 7.87
CA SER A 13 2.82 -0.92 8.49
C SER A 13 4.05 -0.57 9.34
N SER A 14 3.89 -0.50 10.66
CA SER A 14 5.00 -0.28 11.59
C SER A 14 4.90 -1.23 12.78
N ALA A 15 5.89 -2.12 12.90
CA ALA A 15 5.97 -3.04 14.02
C ALA A 15 6.54 -2.32 15.26
N ARG A 16 5.87 -2.45 16.41
CA ARG A 16 6.43 -2.02 17.70
C ARG A 16 6.14 -3.02 18.82
N TRP A 17 7.03 -3.00 19.80
CA TRP A 17 7.19 -4.04 20.81
C TRP A 17 6.19 -3.88 21.96
N ILE A 18 5.70 -5.02 22.47
CA ILE A 18 4.83 -5.07 23.66
C ILE A 18 5.72 -5.01 24.90
N ALA A 19 5.56 -3.96 25.71
CA ALA A 19 6.00 -3.97 27.10
C ALA A 19 5.01 -4.81 27.93
N GLN A 20 5.52 -5.69 28.79
CA GLN A 20 4.70 -6.65 29.53
C GLN A 20 3.91 -5.98 30.65
N GLY A 21 2.59 -6.24 30.71
CA GLY A 21 1.75 -5.87 31.84
C GLY A 21 1.72 -6.96 32.90
N VAL A 22 1.94 -6.60 34.17
CA VAL A 22 1.75 -7.48 35.32
C VAL A 22 0.31 -7.31 35.84
N PRO A 23 -0.46 -8.40 36.06
CA PRO A 23 -1.81 -8.29 36.60
C PRO A 23 -1.80 -7.96 38.10
N VAL A 24 -2.77 -7.17 38.54
CA VAL A 24 -3.05 -6.91 39.97
C VAL A 24 -4.50 -7.28 40.25
N SER A 25 -4.72 -8.16 41.21
CA SER A 25 -6.05 -8.63 41.63
C SER A 25 -6.07 -8.97 43.13
N GLY A 26 -7.22 -8.77 43.77
CA GLY A 26 -7.51 -9.28 45.12
C GLY A 26 -7.08 -8.36 46.28
N GLN A 27 -8.06 -7.92 47.05
CA GLN A 27 -7.86 -7.43 48.42
C GLN A 27 -7.88 -8.63 49.38
N THR A 28 -7.07 -8.65 50.45
CA THR A 28 -7.53 -8.56 51.88
C THR A 28 -6.50 -9.02 52.92
N GLN A 29 -6.55 -8.37 54.09
CA GLN A 29 -6.20 -8.84 55.45
C GLN A 29 -4.73 -9.12 55.87
N HIS A 30 -4.31 -8.37 56.90
CA HIS A 30 -3.28 -8.69 57.92
C HIS A 30 -3.86 -9.61 59.02
N PRO A 31 -3.09 -10.09 60.04
CA PRO A 31 -1.65 -9.93 60.39
C PRO A 31 -0.91 -11.31 60.33
N SER A 32 0.27 -11.63 60.90
CA SER A 32 1.06 -11.13 62.05
C SER A 32 2.56 -11.47 61.93
N ARG A 33 3.41 -10.83 62.75
CA ARG A 33 4.82 -11.20 63.03
C ARG A 33 4.88 -12.24 64.18
N PRO A 34 5.94 -13.09 64.31
CA PRO A 34 7.21 -12.64 64.92
C PRO A 34 8.52 -13.29 64.39
N GLU A 35 9.66 -12.66 64.75
CA GLU A 35 10.96 -13.20 65.28
C GLU A 35 11.63 -14.50 64.76
N THR A 36 12.96 -14.75 64.85
CA THR A 36 14.20 -13.97 65.17
C THR A 36 15.47 -14.75 64.68
N ARG A 37 16.66 -14.12 64.79
CA ARG A 37 18.03 -14.72 64.96
C ARG A 37 18.73 -15.48 63.80
N ALA A 38 19.58 -14.73 63.09
CA ALA A 38 21.06 -14.80 63.12
C ALA A 38 21.82 -16.15 63.02
N ALA A 39 22.77 -16.22 62.04
CA ALA A 39 24.04 -16.93 62.16
C ALA A 39 25.15 -16.31 61.25
N ALA A 40 26.37 -16.22 61.78
CA ALA A 40 27.68 -15.88 61.16
C ALA A 40 28.78 -16.24 62.21
N PRO A 41 30.11 -16.07 62.02
CA PRO A 41 30.91 -15.67 60.84
C PRO A 41 32.17 -16.57 60.58
N SER A 42 32.96 -16.30 59.52
CA SER A 42 34.43 -16.55 59.38
C SER A 42 34.88 -16.39 57.90
N THR A 43 36.06 -15.87 57.49
CA THR A 43 37.17 -15.14 58.14
C THR A 43 37.98 -14.36 57.08
N THR A 44 38.67 -13.29 57.49
CA THR A 44 39.54 -12.35 56.72
C THR A 44 41.04 -12.75 56.77
N PRO A 45 42.11 -11.95 56.43
CA PRO A 45 42.26 -10.58 55.84
C PRO A 45 43.39 -10.39 54.75
N CYS A 46 43.69 -9.10 54.46
CA CYS A 46 44.94 -8.47 53.91
C CYS A 46 44.95 -8.09 52.41
N ASN A 47 45.21 -6.85 51.94
CA ASN A 47 46.14 -5.72 52.27
C ASN A 47 47.59 -5.91 51.79
N ALA A 48 48.33 -4.91 51.26
CA ALA A 48 48.02 -3.56 50.73
C ALA A 48 49.27 -2.98 49.99
N GLY A 49 49.19 -1.83 49.28
CA GLY A 49 50.36 -1.14 48.68
C GLY A 49 50.08 0.21 47.97
N ALA A 50 51.01 1.17 48.06
CA ALA A 50 50.95 2.56 47.52
C ALA A 50 52.39 3.18 47.48
N VAL A 51 52.71 4.38 46.96
CA VAL A 51 51.90 5.50 46.40
C VAL A 51 52.37 5.81 44.94
N THR A 52 52.69 6.99 44.36
CA THR A 52 52.82 8.43 44.72
C THR A 52 52.80 9.30 43.44
N GLY A 53 52.32 10.56 43.47
CA GLY A 53 52.60 11.56 42.40
C GLY A 53 51.52 12.63 42.16
N ASP A 54 51.89 13.91 42.20
CA ASP A 54 51.05 15.14 42.11
C ASP A 54 51.97 16.33 41.69
N PRO A 55 51.54 17.61 41.41
CA PRO A 55 50.17 18.15 41.16
C PRO A 55 50.05 19.26 40.05
N LEU A 56 48.81 19.50 39.55
CA LEU A 56 48.18 20.83 39.19
C LEU A 56 48.86 21.81 38.16
N PRO A 57 48.28 22.98 37.75
CA PRO A 57 47.02 23.66 38.19
C PRO A 57 46.03 24.21 37.12
N GLU A 58 44.77 24.32 37.56
CA GLU A 58 43.79 25.44 37.41
C GLU A 58 43.55 26.23 36.09
N ARG A 59 42.26 26.44 35.77
CA ARG A 59 41.55 27.70 36.13
C ARG A 59 40.03 27.57 36.23
N GLN A 60 39.44 28.42 37.07
CA GLN A 60 38.01 28.45 37.45
C GLN A 60 37.25 29.56 36.70
N ASN A 61 35.92 29.43 36.59
CA ASN A 61 34.98 30.30 37.34
C ASN A 61 33.51 29.92 37.09
N ASP A 62 32.83 29.51 38.17
CA ASP A 62 31.40 29.76 38.37
C ASP A 62 31.18 31.23 38.78
N LEU A 63 29.95 31.75 38.65
CA LEU A 63 29.24 32.46 39.73
C LEU A 63 27.81 32.92 39.34
N LEU A 64 26.83 32.21 39.93
CA LEU A 64 25.55 32.67 40.50
C LEU A 64 25.01 34.08 40.16
N SER A 65 23.73 34.18 39.76
CA SER A 65 22.63 34.86 40.51
C SER A 65 21.43 35.30 39.64
N ARG A 66 20.23 35.36 40.25
CA ARG A 66 19.01 36.07 39.76
C ARG A 66 18.70 37.26 40.68
N PRO A 67 17.94 38.27 40.23
CA PRO A 67 16.60 38.42 40.84
C PRO A 67 15.48 38.82 39.84
N ARG A 68 14.38 39.44 40.33
CA ARG A 68 13.06 39.62 39.69
C ARG A 68 12.93 40.97 38.96
N GLY A 69 12.01 41.06 38.00
CA GLY A 69 11.71 42.29 37.21
C GLY A 69 10.54 43.15 37.74
N ILE A 70 10.10 44.12 36.92
CA ILE A 70 8.99 45.09 37.11
C ILE A 70 8.40 45.47 35.72
N GLY A 71 7.27 46.19 35.66
CA GLY A 71 6.45 46.46 34.46
C GLY A 71 6.82 47.68 33.57
N PRO A 72 5.91 48.08 32.63
CA PRO A 72 6.18 48.96 31.48
C PRO A 72 5.85 50.46 31.71
N PRO A 73 6.08 51.37 30.73
CA PRO A 73 4.97 51.84 29.86
C PRO A 73 5.35 52.28 28.41
N ALA A 74 4.35 52.74 27.64
CA ALA A 74 4.39 53.53 26.37
C ALA A 74 4.90 52.80 25.09
N GLU A 75 4.38 52.95 23.86
CA GLU A 75 3.79 54.12 23.12
C GLU A 75 4.90 55.14 22.75
N GLU A 76 5.23 55.44 21.49
CA GLU A 76 4.41 55.94 20.36
C GLU A 76 5.19 55.83 19.00
N ASP A 77 4.49 55.76 17.86
CA ASP A 77 4.73 56.51 16.58
C ASP A 77 4.05 55.80 15.39
N SER A 78 3.07 56.48 14.79
CA SER A 78 2.31 55.99 13.63
C SER A 78 2.76 56.65 12.32
N ARG A 79 3.52 55.94 11.47
CA ARG A 79 3.85 56.43 10.12
C ARG A 79 3.34 55.52 9.00
N THR A 80 2.22 55.95 8.42
CA THR A 80 1.69 55.41 7.17
C THR A 80 2.69 55.56 6.02
N CYS A 81 2.87 54.51 5.20
CA CYS A 81 3.42 54.67 3.85
C CYS A 81 2.48 54.01 2.83
N ARG A 82 2.21 54.71 1.72
CA ARG A 82 1.14 54.35 0.77
C ARG A 82 1.63 53.37 -0.29
N ARG A 83 0.78 52.41 -0.67
CA ARG A 83 0.94 51.64 -1.91
C ARG A 83 0.81 52.57 -3.13
N PRO A 84 1.72 52.52 -4.13
CA PRO A 84 1.40 53.01 -5.46
C PRO A 84 0.42 52.05 -6.16
N ARG A 85 -0.59 52.58 -6.86
CA ARG A 85 -1.42 51.78 -7.78
C ARG A 85 -0.65 51.56 -9.09
N ARG A 86 -0.66 50.34 -9.63
CA ARG A 86 -0.17 50.05 -10.98
C ARG A 86 -1.17 50.61 -11.99
N ALA A 87 -0.73 51.50 -12.87
CA ALA A 87 -1.56 52.01 -13.95
C ALA A 87 -1.76 50.95 -15.05
N SER A 88 -2.97 50.87 -15.58
CA SER A 88 -3.26 50.25 -16.87
C SER A 88 -2.90 51.22 -18.00
N ASN A 89 -2.35 50.72 -19.11
CA ASN A 89 -2.45 51.44 -20.38
C ASN A 89 -2.61 50.46 -21.54
N SER A 90 -3.31 50.90 -22.59
CA SER A 90 -3.68 50.12 -23.77
C SER A 90 -2.61 50.17 -24.86
N GLY A 91 -2.49 49.10 -25.65
CA GLY A 91 -1.70 49.06 -26.88
C GLY A 91 -2.30 48.05 -27.85
N THR A 92 -2.81 48.53 -28.99
CA THR A 92 -3.43 47.73 -30.05
C THR A 92 -2.40 47.28 -31.09
N GLY A 93 -2.53 46.06 -31.62
CA GLY A 93 -1.70 45.52 -32.70
C GLY A 93 -2.46 44.44 -33.48
N GLU A 94 -2.41 44.52 -34.81
CA GLU A 94 -3.34 43.87 -35.74
C GLU A 94 -3.18 42.34 -35.87
N PRO A 95 -4.27 41.59 -36.15
CA PRO A 95 -4.19 40.23 -36.68
C PRO A 95 -3.96 40.27 -38.21
N ARG A 96 -3.19 39.32 -38.74
CA ARG A 96 -2.95 39.21 -40.19
C ARG A 96 -4.15 38.65 -40.95
N GLU A 97 -4.28 39.09 -42.20
CA GLU A 97 -5.35 38.74 -43.14
C GLU A 97 -5.35 37.27 -43.56
N GLY A 98 -6.52 36.78 -44.01
CA GLY A 98 -6.70 35.50 -44.68
C GLY A 98 -7.66 35.63 -45.87
N ILE A 99 -7.34 34.97 -46.98
CA ILE A 99 -8.04 35.07 -48.28
C ILE A 99 -7.95 33.71 -49.00
N PRO A 100 -8.98 33.18 -49.68
CA PRO A 100 -10.43 33.41 -49.56
C PRO A 100 -11.22 32.10 -49.27
N MET A 101 -12.56 32.16 -49.35
CA MET A 101 -13.41 30.97 -49.32
C MET A 101 -13.41 30.19 -50.65
N ASN A 102 -13.76 28.89 -50.59
CA ASN A 102 -14.67 28.28 -51.56
C ASN A 102 -15.79 27.53 -50.81
N ARG A 103 -16.91 27.25 -51.47
CA ARG A 103 -18.19 26.90 -50.84
C ARG A 103 -18.90 25.72 -51.54
N ASP A 104 -19.78 25.05 -50.78
CA ASP A 104 -20.58 23.87 -51.12
C ASP A 104 -19.73 22.59 -51.31
N GLN A 105 -20.17 21.38 -50.93
CA GLN A 105 -21.53 20.88 -50.71
C GLN A 105 -21.66 20.14 -49.35
N GLY A 106 -22.90 19.95 -48.87
CA GLY A 106 -23.18 19.31 -47.58
C GLY A 106 -23.45 17.81 -47.64
N GLY A 107 -22.91 17.05 -46.67
CA GLY A 107 -23.24 15.65 -46.41
C GLY A 107 -23.73 15.46 -44.97
N GLY A 108 -24.99 15.04 -44.79
CA GLY A 108 -25.63 14.94 -43.47
C GLY A 108 -25.30 13.64 -42.72
N VAL A 109 -25.04 13.74 -41.41
CA VAL A 109 -24.83 12.57 -40.53
C VAL A 109 -26.18 11.89 -40.23
N PRO A 110 -26.35 10.58 -40.48
CA PRO A 110 -27.62 9.89 -40.29
C PRO A 110 -27.98 9.71 -38.80
N ARG A 111 -29.03 10.40 -38.35
CA ARG A 111 -29.71 10.11 -37.08
C ARG A 111 -30.63 8.90 -37.23
N PHE A 112 -30.31 7.79 -36.58
CA PHE A 112 -31.23 6.65 -36.48
C PHE A 112 -32.47 7.03 -35.68
N ASN A 113 -33.65 6.99 -36.32
CA ASN A 113 -34.93 7.32 -35.70
C ASN A 113 -35.78 6.06 -35.47
N ARG A 114 -36.44 5.98 -34.32
CA ARG A 114 -37.23 4.80 -33.90
C ARG A 114 -38.60 4.74 -34.61
N ARG A 115 -38.66 4.30 -35.88
CA ARG A 115 -39.92 3.98 -36.60
C ARG A 115 -39.73 3.15 -37.89
N SER A 116 -39.66 1.83 -37.72
CA SER A 116 -39.87 0.80 -38.76
C SER A 116 -40.43 -0.45 -38.05
N LEU A 117 -41.70 -0.46 -37.66
CA LEU A 117 -42.90 -0.72 -38.48
C LEU A 117 -42.99 -2.19 -38.93
N ILE A 118 -43.87 -2.91 -38.24
CA ILE A 118 -44.23 -4.32 -38.46
C ILE A 118 -45.02 -4.45 -39.75
N TRP A 119 -44.70 -5.46 -40.58
CA TRP A 119 -45.58 -5.95 -41.65
C TRP A 119 -45.27 -7.40 -42.03
N LEU A 120 -45.85 -8.36 -41.28
CA LEU A 120 -46.16 -9.71 -41.75
C LEU A 120 -47.22 -10.34 -40.83
N LEU A 121 -48.46 -10.39 -41.29
CA LEU A 121 -49.54 -11.20 -40.73
C LEU A 121 -50.30 -11.87 -41.88
N GLY A 122 -50.70 -13.12 -41.66
CA GLY A 122 -51.26 -14.00 -42.69
C GLY A 122 -50.38 -15.24 -42.90
N GLY A 123 -50.76 -16.44 -42.46
CA GLY A 123 -51.93 -16.79 -41.64
C GLY A 123 -52.34 -18.24 -41.89
N GLY A 124 -52.39 -19.07 -40.84
CA GLY A 124 -52.76 -20.47 -41.02
C GLY A 124 -52.76 -21.29 -39.74
N LEU A 125 -53.97 -21.70 -39.33
CA LEU A 125 -54.31 -22.84 -38.47
C LEU A 125 -53.79 -22.81 -37.02
N GLY A 126 -54.69 -23.15 -36.09
CA GLY A 126 -54.43 -23.06 -34.64
C GLY A 126 -54.05 -24.38 -33.99
N TYR A 127 -53.37 -24.28 -32.85
CA TYR A 127 -53.22 -25.33 -31.85
C TYR A 127 -53.62 -24.75 -30.47
N PRO A 128 -54.20 -25.55 -29.56
CA PRO A 128 -54.64 -25.05 -28.25
C PRO A 128 -53.45 -24.62 -27.40
N ALA A 129 -53.58 -23.47 -26.74
CA ALA A 129 -52.52 -22.89 -25.92
C ALA A 129 -52.34 -23.66 -24.60
N VAL A 130 -51.21 -24.37 -24.47
CA VAL A 130 -50.72 -24.81 -23.16
C VAL A 130 -49.87 -23.69 -22.57
N THR A 131 -50.48 -22.82 -21.77
CA THR A 131 -49.76 -21.78 -21.01
C THR A 131 -48.98 -22.39 -19.85
N HIS A 132 -47.83 -22.98 -20.16
CA HIS A 132 -46.81 -23.23 -19.16
C HIS A 132 -46.38 -21.90 -18.55
N LEU A 133 -46.62 -21.71 -17.25
CA LEU A 133 -45.93 -20.71 -16.46
C LEU A 133 -44.47 -21.15 -16.28
N LEU A 134 -43.67 -20.95 -17.31
CA LEU A 134 -42.25 -20.73 -17.15
C LEU A 134 -42.10 -19.38 -16.41
N GLY A 135 -42.03 -19.46 -15.08
CA GLY A 135 -41.54 -18.34 -14.28
C GLY A 135 -40.12 -17.97 -14.76
N PRO A 136 -39.64 -16.75 -14.47
CA PRO A 136 -38.30 -16.34 -14.86
C PRO A 136 -37.29 -17.25 -14.16
N GLU A 137 -36.80 -18.24 -14.90
CA GLU A 137 -35.73 -19.11 -14.47
C GLU A 137 -34.49 -18.23 -14.33
N SER A 138 -34.12 -17.95 -13.08
CA SER A 138 -32.93 -17.18 -12.75
C SER A 138 -31.72 -17.95 -13.27
N ALA A 139 -31.30 -17.60 -14.49
CA ALA A 139 -30.20 -18.23 -15.19
C ALA A 139 -28.91 -18.00 -14.40
N GLN A 140 -28.65 -18.92 -13.47
CA GLN A 140 -27.53 -18.91 -12.55
C GLN A 140 -26.24 -18.77 -13.35
N ALA A 141 -25.63 -17.58 -13.32
CA ALA A 141 -24.49 -17.22 -14.14
C ALA A 141 -23.18 -17.82 -13.59
N ALA A 142 -23.20 -19.13 -13.35
CA ALA A 142 -22.08 -19.91 -12.87
C ALA A 142 -20.85 -19.64 -13.75
N ALA A 143 -19.72 -19.35 -13.11
CA ALA A 143 -18.47 -19.02 -13.78
C ALA A 143 -18.11 -20.12 -14.81
N PRO A 144 -17.74 -19.77 -16.06
CA PRO A 144 -17.33 -20.75 -17.06
C PRO A 144 -16.22 -21.63 -16.49
N SER A 145 -16.41 -22.96 -16.52
CA SER A 145 -15.60 -23.94 -15.78
C SER A 145 -14.09 -23.66 -15.87
N GLY A 146 -13.45 -23.44 -14.72
CA GLY A 146 -12.04 -23.01 -14.64
C GLY A 146 -11.85 -21.51 -14.39
N THR A 147 -12.92 -20.70 -14.41
CA THR A 147 -12.88 -19.27 -14.05
C THR A 147 -13.21 -19.06 -12.57
N LEU A 148 -12.56 -18.08 -11.92
CA LEU A 148 -12.93 -17.53 -10.61
C LEU A 148 -13.40 -16.08 -10.76
N LEU A 149 -14.59 -15.74 -10.23
CA LEU A 149 -15.17 -14.40 -10.24
C LEU A 149 -15.00 -13.71 -8.88
N VAL A 150 -14.28 -12.58 -8.87
CA VAL A 150 -13.97 -11.82 -7.65
C VAL A 150 -14.58 -10.43 -7.72
N GLY A 151 -15.43 -10.07 -6.77
CA GLY A 151 -15.96 -8.71 -6.60
C GLY A 151 -15.19 -7.93 -5.54
N MET A 152 -14.58 -6.81 -5.92
CA MET A 152 -13.87 -5.94 -4.97
C MET A 152 -13.76 -4.49 -5.46
N GLN A 153 -13.32 -3.59 -4.60
CA GLN A 153 -12.99 -2.22 -5.00
C GLN A 153 -11.53 -2.14 -5.51
N LEU A 154 -11.35 -1.95 -6.82
CA LEU A 154 -10.04 -1.63 -7.39
C LEU A 154 -9.74 -0.14 -7.14
N LEU A 155 -8.75 0.18 -6.31
CA LEU A 155 -8.36 1.56 -5.93
C LEU A 155 -6.98 1.97 -6.47
N MET A 156 -6.38 1.14 -7.30
CA MET A 156 -5.01 1.30 -7.80
C MET A 156 -4.89 2.24 -8.98
N LYS A 157 -3.82 3.04 -9.02
CA LYS A 157 -3.47 3.90 -10.17
C LYS A 157 -2.63 3.18 -11.23
N SER A 158 -1.85 2.18 -10.80
CA SER A 158 -0.89 1.45 -11.62
C SER A 158 -0.78 0.01 -11.11
N ILE A 159 -0.30 -0.89 -11.97
CA ILE A 159 0.08 -2.27 -11.64
C ILE A 159 1.56 -2.55 -11.91
N ASP A 160 2.34 -1.55 -12.34
CA ASP A 160 3.80 -1.60 -12.28
C ASP A 160 4.22 -1.73 -10.80
N PRO A 161 4.85 -2.84 -10.38
CA PRO A 161 5.26 -3.02 -9.00
C PRO A 161 6.17 -1.88 -8.55
N GLY A 162 7.04 -1.37 -9.42
CA GLY A 162 7.94 -0.27 -9.09
C GLY A 162 7.25 1.08 -8.83
N ARG A 163 5.93 1.21 -9.04
CA ARG A 163 5.17 2.46 -8.87
C ARG A 163 3.98 2.39 -7.89
N THR A 164 3.41 1.21 -7.63
CA THR A 164 2.20 1.05 -6.78
C THR A 164 2.49 0.73 -5.30
N ILE A 165 1.62 1.22 -4.41
CA ILE A 165 1.54 0.83 -2.99
C ILE A 165 0.10 0.48 -2.53
N GLU A 166 -0.85 0.43 -3.47
CA GLU A 166 -2.27 0.31 -3.17
C GLU A 166 -2.70 -1.14 -2.90
N ALA A 167 -3.53 -1.37 -1.89
CA ALA A 167 -3.87 -2.73 -1.41
C ALA A 167 -4.48 -3.66 -2.49
N SER A 168 -5.30 -3.12 -3.40
CA SER A 168 -5.84 -3.91 -4.52
C SER A 168 -4.74 -4.31 -5.52
N ALA A 169 -3.80 -3.41 -5.82
CA ALA A 169 -2.65 -3.72 -6.66
C ALA A 169 -1.69 -4.70 -5.98
N TYR A 170 -1.50 -4.63 -4.66
CA TYR A 170 -0.72 -5.62 -3.92
C TYR A 170 -1.30 -7.03 -4.03
N MET A 171 -2.63 -7.18 -3.93
CA MET A 171 -3.29 -8.48 -4.14
C MET A 171 -3.08 -9.00 -5.57
N ILE A 172 -3.21 -8.13 -6.58
CA ILE A 172 -3.01 -8.49 -7.98
C ILE A 172 -1.53 -8.85 -8.24
N ASN A 173 -0.59 -8.02 -7.78
CA ASN A 173 0.84 -8.22 -7.99
C ASN A 173 1.37 -9.47 -7.28
N HIS A 174 0.80 -9.89 -6.14
CA HIS A 174 1.08 -11.19 -5.52
C HIS A 174 0.65 -12.40 -6.38
N ALA A 175 -0.23 -12.22 -7.37
CA ALA A 175 -0.63 -13.29 -8.29
C ALA A 175 0.23 -13.34 -9.57
N ILE A 176 0.75 -12.19 -10.04
CA ILE A 176 1.50 -12.07 -11.31
C ILE A 176 3.02 -11.87 -11.17
N TYR A 177 3.51 -11.50 -9.98
CA TYR A 177 4.93 -11.39 -9.67
C TYR A 177 5.27 -12.11 -8.35
N ASP A 178 6.54 -12.47 -8.15
CA ASP A 178 7.06 -12.91 -6.86
C ASP A 178 8.12 -11.91 -6.33
N SER A 179 8.27 -11.85 -5.00
CA SER A 179 9.34 -11.12 -4.30
C SER A 179 10.38 -12.10 -3.73
N LEU A 180 11.46 -11.59 -3.14
CA LEU A 180 12.54 -12.43 -2.59
C LEU A 180 12.05 -13.32 -1.45
N VAL A 181 11.26 -12.75 -0.56
CA VAL A 181 10.69 -13.40 0.63
C VAL A 181 9.20 -13.09 0.72
N THR A 182 8.46 -13.82 1.55
CA THR A 182 7.01 -13.71 1.66
C THR A 182 6.54 -13.90 3.10
N PHE A 183 5.23 -13.92 3.32
CA PHE A 183 4.63 -14.39 4.58
C PHE A 183 3.70 -15.59 4.29
N ASP A 184 3.27 -16.31 5.33
CA ASP A 184 2.36 -17.44 5.20
C ASP A 184 1.12 -17.23 6.08
N GLY A 185 -0.06 -17.34 5.47
CA GLY A 185 -1.33 -16.99 6.09
C GLY A 185 -1.31 -15.61 6.76
N GLU A 186 -1.62 -15.59 8.05
CA GLU A 186 -1.66 -14.39 8.90
C GLU A 186 -0.38 -14.19 9.74
N ASP A 187 0.66 -15.03 9.56
CA ASP A 187 1.97 -14.88 10.25
C ASP A 187 2.82 -13.79 9.59
N LEU A 188 2.48 -12.52 9.88
CA LEU A 188 3.27 -11.34 9.50
C LEU A 188 4.51 -11.12 10.40
N LYS A 189 4.85 -12.06 11.30
CA LYS A 189 6.02 -11.98 12.19
C LYS A 189 7.24 -12.69 11.61
N THR A 190 7.02 -13.75 10.83
CA THR A 190 8.08 -14.63 10.35
C THR A 190 8.16 -14.64 8.82
N PRO A 191 9.05 -13.84 8.21
CA PRO A 191 9.30 -13.92 6.77
C PRO A 191 9.69 -15.35 6.34
N LYS A 192 9.21 -15.77 5.16
CA LYS A 192 9.38 -17.11 4.59
C LYS A 192 10.08 -17.02 3.21
N PRO A 193 10.75 -18.09 2.75
CA PRO A 193 11.31 -18.18 1.40
C PRO A 193 10.29 -18.01 0.26
N GLN A 194 10.64 -17.25 -0.78
CA GLN A 194 9.88 -17.16 -2.05
C GLN A 194 10.83 -17.38 -3.24
N LEU A 195 11.29 -16.32 -3.90
CA LEU A 195 12.34 -16.42 -4.94
C LEU A 195 13.71 -16.70 -4.32
N ALA A 196 14.00 -16.13 -3.15
CA ALA A 196 15.10 -16.60 -2.31
C ALA A 196 14.68 -17.86 -1.56
N THR A 197 15.57 -18.86 -1.51
CA THR A 197 15.43 -20.08 -0.69
C THR A 197 15.84 -19.84 0.76
N GLY A 198 16.66 -18.82 1.01
CA GLY A 198 17.09 -18.37 2.33
C GLY A 198 18.03 -17.16 2.23
N TRP A 199 18.41 -16.62 3.38
CA TRP A 199 19.30 -15.45 3.48
C TRP A 199 20.20 -15.51 4.72
N LYS A 200 21.28 -14.73 4.70
CA LYS A 200 22.21 -14.52 5.83
C LYS A 200 22.43 -13.02 6.02
N ALA A 201 22.40 -12.57 7.26
CA ALA A 201 22.80 -11.21 7.65
C ALA A 201 24.26 -11.20 8.10
N SER A 202 24.98 -10.10 7.86
CA SER A 202 26.27 -9.82 8.51
C SER A 202 26.08 -9.48 10.00
N PRO A 203 27.12 -9.62 10.85
CA PRO A 203 27.01 -9.36 12.29
C PRO A 203 26.63 -7.92 12.67
N ASP A 204 26.89 -6.95 11.79
CA ASP A 204 26.49 -5.54 11.95
C ASP A 204 25.07 -5.23 11.43
N GLY A 205 24.39 -6.21 10.80
CA GLY A 205 23.07 -6.04 10.20
C GLY A 205 23.03 -5.08 9.00
N LYS A 206 24.16 -4.84 8.33
CA LYS A 206 24.24 -3.97 7.14
C LYS A 206 24.25 -4.71 5.80
N THR A 207 24.65 -5.97 5.77
CA THR A 207 24.75 -6.77 4.53
C THR A 207 23.86 -7.99 4.62
N TYR A 208 23.03 -8.21 3.59
CA TYR A 208 22.11 -9.34 3.50
C TYR A 208 22.34 -10.10 2.20
N THR A 209 22.83 -11.34 2.33
CA THR A 209 23.09 -12.25 1.21
C THR A 209 21.93 -13.23 1.06
N PHE A 210 21.28 -13.25 -0.10
CA PHE A 210 20.18 -14.12 -0.46
C PHE A 210 20.64 -15.18 -1.46
N THR A 211 20.20 -16.43 -1.27
CA THR A 211 20.38 -17.51 -2.24
C THR A 211 19.07 -17.70 -3.00
N LEU A 212 19.09 -17.52 -4.32
CA LEU A 212 17.94 -17.65 -5.19
C LEU A 212 17.63 -19.12 -5.52
N ARG A 213 16.38 -19.36 -5.91
CA ARG A 213 15.90 -20.65 -6.39
C ARG A 213 16.39 -20.90 -7.82
N PRO A 214 17.08 -22.02 -8.10
CA PRO A 214 17.47 -22.37 -9.46
C PRO A 214 16.24 -22.66 -10.32
N ASN A 215 16.40 -22.50 -11.64
CA ASN A 215 15.42 -22.86 -12.68
C ASN A 215 14.07 -22.12 -12.64
N VAL A 216 13.94 -21.02 -11.88
CA VAL A 216 12.79 -20.10 -12.02
C VAL A 216 12.82 -19.44 -13.40
N ARG A 217 11.65 -19.26 -14.00
CA ARG A 217 11.46 -18.51 -15.25
C ARG A 217 10.38 -17.45 -15.07
N PHE A 218 10.53 -16.36 -15.82
CA PHE A 218 9.47 -15.40 -16.05
C PHE A 218 8.40 -16.00 -16.98
N SER A 219 7.21 -15.41 -17.02
CA SER A 219 6.12 -15.79 -17.94
C SER A 219 6.48 -15.64 -19.42
N SER A 220 7.50 -14.84 -19.74
CA SER A 220 8.14 -14.74 -21.06
C SER A 220 8.92 -16.00 -21.48
N GLY A 221 9.20 -16.90 -20.54
CA GLY A 221 10.11 -18.03 -20.70
C GLY A 221 11.58 -17.73 -20.38
N ASN A 222 11.96 -16.46 -20.19
CA ASN A 222 13.33 -16.09 -19.78
C ASN A 222 13.69 -16.73 -18.42
N PRO A 223 14.94 -17.23 -18.24
CA PRO A 223 15.42 -17.65 -16.93
C PRO A 223 15.58 -16.42 -16.03
N MET A 224 15.12 -16.52 -14.79
CA MET A 224 15.30 -15.50 -13.76
C MET A 224 16.69 -15.65 -13.11
N THR A 225 17.35 -14.52 -12.85
CA THR A 225 18.68 -14.46 -12.24
C THR A 225 18.79 -13.36 -11.18
N SER A 226 19.89 -13.37 -10.43
CA SER A 226 20.30 -12.27 -9.54
C SER A 226 20.43 -10.92 -10.23
N ALA A 227 20.75 -10.88 -11.53
CA ALA A 227 20.81 -9.64 -12.30
C ALA A 227 19.42 -9.00 -12.43
N ASP A 228 18.36 -9.79 -12.59
CA ASP A 228 16.98 -9.29 -12.64
C ASP A 228 16.52 -8.74 -11.29
N VAL A 229 16.93 -9.39 -10.18
CA VAL A 229 16.68 -8.89 -8.82
C VAL A 229 17.39 -7.55 -8.61
N LYS A 230 18.68 -7.46 -8.98
CA LYS A 230 19.45 -6.22 -8.91
C LYS A 230 18.77 -5.12 -9.71
N TRP A 231 18.45 -5.37 -10.99
CA TRP A 231 17.82 -4.41 -11.88
C TRP A 231 16.46 -3.93 -11.34
N SER A 232 15.64 -4.85 -10.81
CA SER A 232 14.34 -4.53 -10.21
C SER A 232 14.47 -3.60 -9.00
N LEU A 233 15.45 -3.83 -8.11
CA LEU A 233 15.67 -2.99 -6.94
C LEU A 233 16.34 -1.65 -7.30
N ASP A 234 17.35 -1.65 -8.17
CA ASP A 234 18.00 -0.43 -8.69
C ASP A 234 16.96 0.50 -9.35
N ARG A 235 16.02 -0.08 -10.11
CA ARG A 235 14.88 0.65 -10.71
C ARG A 235 14.02 1.33 -9.66
N VAL A 236 13.63 0.66 -8.57
CA VAL A 236 12.82 1.30 -7.51
C VAL A 236 13.60 2.40 -6.78
N ILE A 237 14.92 2.24 -6.59
CA ILE A 237 15.79 3.28 -6.03
C ILE A 237 15.79 4.53 -6.93
N ASN A 238 15.95 4.34 -8.24
CA ASN A 238 16.21 5.43 -9.19
C ASN A 238 14.96 6.05 -9.84
N LEU A 239 13.84 5.32 -9.92
CA LEU A 239 12.52 5.85 -10.31
C LEU A 239 12.10 7.02 -9.41
N LYS A 240 12.48 6.98 -8.12
CA LYS A 240 12.11 7.99 -7.10
C LYS A 240 10.58 8.19 -7.00
N ALA A 241 9.82 7.16 -7.38
CA ALA A 241 8.39 7.02 -7.11
C ALA A 241 8.16 6.76 -5.61
N ASN A 242 6.90 6.79 -5.18
CA ASN A 242 6.52 6.64 -3.75
C ASN A 242 7.11 5.35 -3.13
N THR A 243 7.06 4.25 -3.88
CA THR A 243 7.66 2.94 -3.58
C THR A 243 9.10 2.99 -3.04
N LYS A 244 9.91 3.99 -3.41
CA LYS A 244 11.28 4.18 -2.91
C LYS A 244 11.34 4.22 -1.38
N PHE A 245 10.32 4.74 -0.66
CA PHE A 245 10.38 4.89 0.80
C PHE A 245 10.68 3.55 1.52
N LEU A 246 10.23 2.43 0.95
CA LEU A 246 10.43 1.09 1.50
C LEU A 246 11.92 0.76 1.65
N ILE A 247 12.69 1.02 0.59
CA ILE A 247 14.10 0.63 0.44
C ILE A 247 15.10 1.75 0.71
N GLU A 248 14.67 2.82 1.40
CA GLU A 248 15.62 3.82 1.90
C GLU A 248 16.61 3.18 2.87
N GLY A 249 17.89 3.50 2.70
CA GLY A 249 19.00 2.85 3.37
C GLY A 249 19.68 1.73 2.58
N ILE A 250 19.14 1.26 1.43
CA ILE A 250 19.95 0.47 0.48
C ILE A 250 20.97 1.41 -0.18
N GLU A 251 22.26 1.05 -0.10
CA GLU A 251 23.35 1.73 -0.80
C GLU A 251 23.68 1.03 -2.13
N GLU A 252 23.68 -0.31 -2.12
CA GLU A 252 24.11 -1.12 -3.26
C GLU A 252 23.40 -2.47 -3.26
N VAL A 253 22.97 -2.92 -4.44
CA VAL A 253 22.60 -4.32 -4.70
C VAL A 253 23.61 -4.93 -5.66
N LEU A 254 24.14 -6.11 -5.30
CA LEU A 254 25.12 -6.85 -6.09
C LEU A 254 24.54 -8.20 -6.54
N ALA A 255 24.98 -8.63 -7.73
CA ALA A 255 24.68 -9.92 -8.33
C ALA A 255 26.00 -10.64 -8.69
N PRO A 256 26.77 -11.13 -7.70
CA PRO A 256 28.12 -11.67 -7.93
C PRO A 256 28.15 -13.00 -8.71
N ASP A 257 27.06 -13.76 -8.67
CA ASP A 257 26.82 -14.95 -9.49
C ASP A 257 25.31 -15.05 -9.80
N PRO A 258 24.86 -15.87 -10.76
CA PRO A 258 23.45 -15.91 -11.20
C PRO A 258 22.39 -16.24 -10.14
N LEU A 259 22.79 -16.83 -9.00
CA LEU A 259 21.89 -17.26 -7.92
C LEU A 259 22.17 -16.60 -6.57
N THR A 260 23.18 -15.73 -6.46
CA THR A 260 23.43 -14.93 -5.24
C THR A 260 23.05 -13.47 -5.46
N VAL A 261 22.30 -12.90 -4.52
CA VAL A 261 22.05 -11.45 -4.43
C VAL A 261 22.60 -10.95 -3.09
N VAL A 262 23.32 -9.83 -3.10
CA VAL A 262 23.80 -9.18 -1.87
C VAL A 262 23.25 -7.76 -1.81
N VAL A 263 22.50 -7.45 -0.76
CA VAL A 263 21.97 -6.11 -0.47
C VAL A 263 22.83 -5.48 0.62
N ARG A 264 23.42 -4.32 0.36
CA ARG A 264 24.23 -3.52 1.30
C ARG A 264 23.47 -2.27 1.74
N LEU A 265 23.54 -1.98 3.03
CA LEU A 265 22.82 -0.90 3.68
C LEU A 265 23.75 0.08 4.40
N SER A 266 23.38 1.36 4.38
CA SER A 266 24.12 2.43 5.08
C SER A 266 24.12 2.25 6.60
N GLU A 267 23.03 1.70 7.15
CA GLU A 267 22.82 1.47 8.57
C GLU A 267 22.22 0.09 8.87
N SER A 268 22.25 -0.32 10.14
CA SER A 268 21.73 -1.62 10.56
C SER A 268 20.20 -1.60 10.54
N LYS A 269 19.59 -2.28 9.56
CA LYS A 269 18.13 -2.25 9.34
C LYS A 269 17.55 -3.68 9.23
N PRO A 270 17.38 -4.41 10.36
CA PRO A 270 16.78 -5.75 10.36
C PRO A 270 15.39 -5.85 9.71
N SER A 271 14.65 -4.74 9.66
CA SER A 271 13.36 -4.66 8.95
C SER A 271 13.47 -4.76 7.43
N ILE A 272 14.66 -4.76 6.83
CA ILE A 272 14.82 -4.93 5.37
C ILE A 272 14.25 -6.27 4.89
N ILE A 273 14.34 -7.34 5.68
CA ILE A 273 13.83 -8.66 5.32
C ILE A 273 12.29 -8.63 5.15
N PRO A 274 11.47 -8.27 6.15
CA PRO A 274 10.03 -8.15 5.94
C PRO A 274 9.65 -7.05 4.94
N ILE A 275 10.47 -6.01 4.74
CA ILE A 275 10.23 -5.01 3.68
C ILE A 275 10.35 -5.65 2.28
N LEU A 276 11.35 -6.51 2.05
CA LEU A 276 11.59 -7.22 0.78
C LEU A 276 10.54 -8.28 0.43
N SER A 277 9.45 -8.41 1.21
CA SER A 277 8.24 -9.13 0.78
C SER A 277 7.21 -8.27 0.05
N SER A 278 7.35 -6.94 0.08
CA SER A 278 6.39 -6.00 -0.52
C SER A 278 6.22 -6.26 -2.02
N PRO A 279 4.98 -6.30 -2.55
CA PRO A 279 4.74 -6.34 -3.99
C PRO A 279 5.33 -5.16 -4.77
N SER A 280 5.67 -4.04 -4.11
CA SER A 280 6.42 -2.95 -4.76
C SER A 280 7.86 -3.31 -5.12
N LEU A 281 8.39 -4.38 -4.54
CA LEU A 281 9.77 -4.85 -4.64
C LEU A 281 9.85 -6.25 -5.29
N CYS A 282 8.78 -6.65 -5.96
CA CYS A 282 8.74 -7.86 -6.78
C CYS A 282 9.75 -7.81 -7.93
N VAL A 283 10.23 -8.99 -8.34
CA VAL A 283 11.21 -9.13 -9.41
C VAL A 283 10.49 -9.17 -10.76
N VAL A 284 10.99 -8.39 -11.71
CA VAL A 284 10.50 -8.33 -13.10
C VAL A 284 11.55 -8.81 -14.09
N ASP A 285 11.11 -9.28 -15.25
CA ASP A 285 11.97 -9.66 -16.38
C ASP A 285 12.70 -8.42 -16.89
N SER A 286 13.97 -8.27 -16.51
CA SER A 286 14.73 -7.05 -16.79
C SER A 286 14.84 -6.77 -18.29
N LYS A 287 14.91 -7.81 -19.12
CA LYS A 287 15.01 -7.68 -20.58
C LYS A 287 13.70 -7.18 -21.17
N VAL A 288 12.60 -7.86 -20.88
CA VAL A 288 11.27 -7.50 -21.41
C VAL A 288 10.89 -6.09 -20.96
N VAL A 289 11.21 -5.70 -19.73
CA VAL A 289 10.89 -4.35 -19.24
C VAL A 289 11.82 -3.30 -19.88
N MET A 290 13.13 -3.55 -20.07
CA MET A 290 14.03 -2.66 -20.82
C MET A 290 13.63 -2.50 -22.30
N GLU A 291 13.30 -3.60 -22.98
CA GLU A 291 12.83 -3.60 -24.38
C GLU A 291 11.56 -2.75 -24.57
N ASN A 292 10.75 -2.60 -23.52
CA ASN A 292 9.56 -1.75 -23.48
C ASN A 292 9.78 -0.40 -22.76
N GLY A 293 11.01 0.11 -22.77
CA GLY A 293 11.37 1.46 -22.31
C GLY A 293 11.60 1.57 -20.80
N GLY A 294 11.82 0.47 -20.10
CA GLY A 294 12.16 0.45 -18.68
C GLY A 294 13.61 0.84 -18.41
N GLU A 295 13.82 1.64 -17.36
CA GLU A 295 15.14 2.16 -17.02
C GLU A 295 15.45 1.93 -15.54
N ALA A 296 16.70 1.57 -15.24
CA ALA A 296 17.19 1.35 -13.87
C ALA A 296 18.38 2.27 -13.51
N GLY A 297 18.90 3.06 -14.46
CA GLY A 297 19.98 4.02 -14.22
C GLY A 297 19.57 5.21 -13.34
N PRO A 298 20.51 6.05 -12.86
CA PRO A 298 20.23 7.16 -11.92
C PRO A 298 19.19 8.20 -12.38
N ASP A 299 18.95 8.25 -13.70
CA ASP A 299 18.00 9.08 -14.43
C ASP A 299 16.67 8.36 -14.77
N ALA A 300 16.44 7.13 -14.28
CA ALA A 300 15.21 6.36 -14.47
C ALA A 300 13.92 7.13 -14.09
N LYS A 301 13.95 7.97 -13.06
CA LYS A 301 12.87 8.93 -12.73
C LYS A 301 12.35 9.69 -13.96
N ASP A 302 13.27 10.12 -14.81
CA ASP A 302 13.00 11.01 -15.94
C ASP A 302 13.00 10.26 -17.28
N LYS A 303 13.59 9.06 -17.35
CA LYS A 303 13.67 8.22 -18.57
C LYS A 303 12.77 6.97 -18.62
N ASP A 304 12.41 6.34 -17.50
CA ASP A 304 11.59 5.11 -17.54
C ASP A 304 10.20 5.40 -18.15
N ARG A 305 9.84 4.58 -19.14
CA ARG A 305 8.56 4.62 -19.87
C ARG A 305 7.89 3.25 -19.91
N ALA A 306 8.25 2.31 -19.04
CA ALA A 306 7.66 0.97 -19.02
C ALA A 306 6.22 0.92 -18.45
N GLU A 307 5.74 1.97 -17.77
CA GLU A 307 4.42 1.96 -17.12
C GLU A 307 3.23 1.64 -18.06
N PRO A 308 3.12 2.17 -19.30
CA PRO A 308 2.06 1.77 -20.23
C PRO A 308 2.15 0.30 -20.65
N TYR A 309 3.35 -0.25 -20.80
CA TYR A 309 3.54 -1.67 -21.09
C TYR A 309 3.14 -2.54 -19.90
N LEU A 310 3.62 -2.20 -18.70
CA LEU A 310 3.32 -2.92 -17.45
C LEU A 310 1.85 -2.76 -16.99
N SER A 311 1.14 -1.74 -17.49
CA SER A 311 -0.31 -1.58 -17.33
C SER A 311 -1.14 -2.46 -18.28
N ALA A 312 -0.51 -3.00 -19.33
CA ALA A 312 -1.15 -3.87 -20.34
C ALA A 312 -0.64 -5.32 -20.30
N HIS A 313 0.54 -5.59 -19.70
CA HIS A 313 1.19 -6.89 -19.63
C HIS A 313 1.88 -7.10 -18.28
N SER A 314 1.95 -8.34 -17.81
CA SER A 314 2.76 -8.73 -16.65
C SER A 314 4.13 -9.26 -17.07
N ALA A 315 5.21 -8.69 -16.52
CA ALA A 315 6.59 -9.14 -16.77
C ALA A 315 7.18 -9.96 -15.60
N GLY A 316 6.40 -10.88 -15.01
CA GLY A 316 6.71 -11.51 -13.73
C GLY A 316 6.90 -13.03 -13.76
N THR A 317 7.23 -13.61 -12.61
CA THR A 317 7.41 -15.06 -12.40
C THR A 317 6.15 -15.76 -11.89
N GLY A 318 5.07 -15.02 -11.61
CA GLY A 318 3.96 -15.46 -10.76
C GLY A 318 3.08 -16.59 -11.31
N ALA A 319 2.12 -17.01 -10.50
CA ALA A 319 1.18 -18.10 -10.80
C ALA A 319 0.20 -17.76 -11.95
N TYR A 320 -0.02 -16.47 -12.21
CA TYR A 320 -0.83 -15.97 -13.31
C TYR A 320 -0.05 -14.93 -14.12
N THR A 321 -0.58 -14.58 -15.29
CA THR A 321 -0.22 -13.39 -16.06
C THR A 321 -1.40 -12.43 -16.15
N LEU A 322 -1.15 -11.16 -16.47
CA LEU A 322 -2.21 -10.23 -16.84
C LEU A 322 -2.76 -10.60 -18.22
N GLY A 323 -4.08 -10.77 -18.33
CA GLY A 323 -4.78 -10.98 -19.60
C GLY A 323 -5.49 -9.72 -20.11
N SER A 324 -6.04 -8.90 -19.22
CA SER A 324 -6.58 -7.57 -19.56
C SER A 324 -6.71 -6.71 -18.30
N TYR A 325 -6.67 -5.38 -18.46
CA TYR A 325 -7.02 -4.42 -17.41
C TYR A 325 -7.83 -3.26 -18.01
N ILE A 326 -9.04 -3.05 -17.49
CA ILE A 326 -9.89 -1.91 -17.79
C ILE A 326 -10.07 -1.10 -16.49
N PRO A 327 -9.41 0.07 -16.37
CA PRO A 327 -9.44 0.87 -15.14
C PRO A 327 -10.86 1.15 -14.63
N ASN A 328 -11.05 0.96 -13.32
CA ASN A 328 -12.33 1.10 -12.61
C ASN A 328 -13.48 0.21 -13.14
N GLN A 329 -13.20 -0.87 -13.87
CA GLN A 329 -14.23 -1.79 -14.39
C GLN A 329 -13.90 -3.26 -14.12
N GLU A 330 -12.87 -3.82 -14.78
CA GLU A 330 -12.55 -5.24 -14.69
C GLU A 330 -11.06 -5.49 -14.97
N LEU A 331 -10.49 -6.52 -14.34
CA LEU A 331 -9.15 -7.02 -14.60
C LEU A 331 -9.19 -8.54 -14.74
N THR A 332 -8.59 -9.07 -15.80
CA THR A 332 -8.47 -10.52 -16.03
C THR A 332 -7.04 -10.97 -15.79
N LEU A 333 -6.88 -12.02 -14.99
CA LEU A 333 -5.66 -12.81 -14.85
C LEU A 333 -5.81 -14.15 -15.56
N VAL A 334 -4.75 -14.63 -16.21
CA VAL A 334 -4.70 -15.90 -16.96
C VAL A 334 -3.67 -16.83 -16.34
N LYS A 335 -3.95 -18.13 -16.27
CA LYS A 335 -3.04 -19.14 -15.70
C LYS A 335 -1.65 -19.10 -16.33
N ASN A 336 -0.60 -19.08 -15.50
CA ASN A 336 0.75 -19.44 -15.92
C ASN A 336 0.96 -20.96 -15.71
N PRO A 337 0.92 -21.80 -16.76
CA PRO A 337 1.09 -23.24 -16.62
C PRO A 337 2.52 -23.65 -16.27
N ALA A 338 3.51 -22.78 -16.50
CA ALA A 338 4.93 -23.01 -16.26
C ALA A 338 5.42 -22.45 -14.91
N HIS A 339 4.51 -22.02 -14.03
CA HIS A 339 4.82 -21.46 -12.73
C HIS A 339 5.63 -22.42 -11.84
N TRP A 340 6.64 -21.88 -11.14
CA TRP A 340 7.66 -22.64 -10.43
C TRP A 340 7.18 -23.36 -9.15
N ARG A 341 6.00 -23.04 -8.62
CA ARG A 341 5.30 -23.84 -7.57
C ARG A 341 4.29 -24.83 -8.16
N GLY A 342 4.30 -25.03 -9.48
CA GLY A 342 3.25 -25.72 -10.23
C GLY A 342 2.14 -24.77 -10.68
N ALA A 343 1.39 -25.18 -11.72
CA ALA A 343 0.27 -24.41 -12.26
C ALA A 343 -0.85 -24.24 -11.22
N PRO A 344 -1.49 -23.05 -11.15
CA PRO A 344 -2.66 -22.85 -10.29
C PRO A 344 -3.89 -23.64 -10.79
N LYS A 345 -4.96 -23.67 -9.98
CA LYS A 345 -6.19 -24.39 -10.31
C LYS A 345 -7.00 -23.70 -11.43
N PHE A 346 -7.35 -22.43 -11.23
CA PHE A 346 -8.19 -21.67 -12.17
C PHE A 346 -7.40 -21.30 -13.43
N ASP A 347 -8.02 -21.47 -14.60
CA ASP A 347 -7.52 -21.01 -15.90
C ASP A 347 -7.58 -19.49 -16.04
N ARG A 348 -8.55 -18.88 -15.33
CA ARG A 348 -8.77 -17.44 -15.33
C ARG A 348 -9.26 -16.96 -13.97
N ILE A 349 -8.82 -15.77 -13.54
CA ILE A 349 -9.49 -14.99 -12.48
C ILE A 349 -10.00 -13.71 -13.13
N VAL A 350 -11.26 -13.37 -12.91
CA VAL A 350 -11.87 -12.11 -13.36
C VAL A 350 -12.24 -11.29 -12.13
N ILE A 351 -11.62 -10.12 -11.99
CA ILE A 351 -11.76 -9.22 -10.84
C ILE A 351 -12.57 -8.01 -11.27
N ARG A 352 -13.80 -7.89 -10.79
CA ARG A 352 -14.73 -6.81 -11.10
C ARG A 352 -14.65 -5.70 -10.07
N HIS A 353 -14.59 -4.46 -10.54
CA HIS A 353 -14.70 -3.27 -9.71
C HIS A 353 -16.15 -3.10 -9.24
N ILE A 354 -16.42 -3.50 -7.99
CA ILE A 354 -17.74 -3.38 -7.35
C ILE A 354 -17.52 -2.63 -6.02
N PRO A 355 -17.63 -1.29 -6.01
CA PRO A 355 -17.29 -0.50 -4.83
C PRO A 355 -18.35 -0.58 -3.72
N GLU A 356 -19.62 -0.82 -4.02
CA GLU A 356 -20.68 -0.87 -3.01
C GLU A 356 -20.77 -2.25 -2.32
N PRO A 357 -20.66 -2.31 -0.97
CA PRO A 357 -20.79 -3.56 -0.21
C PRO A 357 -22.15 -4.26 -0.42
N ALA A 358 -23.24 -3.50 -0.58
CA ALA A 358 -24.57 -4.04 -0.84
C ALA A 358 -24.68 -4.71 -2.22
N THR A 359 -24.00 -4.19 -3.24
CA THR A 359 -23.93 -4.80 -4.58
C THR A 359 -23.12 -6.08 -4.54
N GLN A 360 -21.98 -6.09 -3.84
CA GLN A 360 -21.22 -7.31 -3.58
C GLN A 360 -22.06 -8.36 -2.83
N GLN A 361 -22.78 -7.94 -1.77
CA GLN A 361 -23.66 -8.82 -0.98
C GLN A 361 -24.74 -9.48 -1.84
N LEU A 362 -25.37 -8.71 -2.75
CA LEU A 362 -26.41 -9.24 -3.63
C LEU A 362 -25.85 -10.25 -4.63
N GLN A 363 -24.69 -9.96 -5.24
CA GLN A 363 -24.08 -10.83 -6.23
C GLN A 363 -23.49 -12.12 -5.62
N ILE A 364 -22.84 -12.06 -4.46
CA ILE A 364 -22.31 -13.27 -3.79
C ILE A 364 -23.45 -14.16 -3.26
N ALA A 365 -24.54 -13.58 -2.74
CA ALA A 365 -25.72 -14.34 -2.31
C ALA A 365 -26.52 -14.94 -3.48
N ARG A 366 -26.33 -14.42 -4.71
CA ARG A 366 -26.87 -14.97 -5.95
C ARG A 366 -25.90 -15.90 -6.68
N GLY A 367 -24.66 -16.05 -6.24
CA GLY A 367 -23.64 -16.80 -6.97
C GLY A 367 -23.25 -16.21 -8.33
N ASP A 368 -23.41 -14.89 -8.50
CA ASP A 368 -22.85 -14.12 -9.64
C ASP A 368 -21.33 -13.85 -9.46
N LEU A 369 -20.80 -14.19 -8.27
CA LEU A 369 -19.41 -14.10 -7.82
C LEU A 369 -19.05 -15.37 -7.03
N ASP A 370 -17.77 -15.73 -7.01
CA ASP A 370 -17.21 -16.77 -6.12
C ASP A 370 -16.61 -16.18 -4.85
N VAL A 371 -16.10 -14.94 -4.92
CA VAL A 371 -15.43 -14.23 -3.82
C VAL A 371 -15.87 -12.76 -3.80
N ALA A 372 -16.15 -12.23 -2.62
CA ALA A 372 -16.37 -10.80 -2.37
C ALA A 372 -15.48 -10.34 -1.20
N THR A 373 -14.73 -9.24 -1.35
CA THR A 373 -13.73 -8.82 -0.34
C THR A 373 -14.02 -7.46 0.33
N GLY A 374 -15.10 -6.78 -0.05
CA GLY A 374 -15.51 -5.48 0.50
C GLY A 374 -16.83 -5.55 1.27
N ILE A 375 -17.10 -6.67 1.94
CA ILE A 375 -18.33 -6.90 2.70
C ILE A 375 -18.22 -6.20 4.07
N GLY A 376 -19.08 -5.21 4.33
CA GLY A 376 -19.17 -4.53 5.64
C GLY A 376 -19.86 -5.37 6.72
N PRO A 377 -19.80 -4.96 8.01
CA PRO A 377 -20.32 -5.75 9.14
C PRO A 377 -21.80 -6.15 9.00
N ASP A 378 -22.66 -5.22 8.58
CA ASP A 378 -24.10 -5.46 8.38
C ASP A 378 -24.35 -6.48 7.26
N GLN A 379 -23.65 -6.32 6.13
CA GLN A 379 -23.75 -7.23 4.98
C GLN A 379 -23.22 -8.62 5.36
N ALA A 380 -22.15 -8.69 6.17
CA ALA A 380 -21.62 -9.94 6.70
C ALA A 380 -22.59 -10.63 7.67
N GLN A 381 -23.37 -9.88 8.45
CA GLN A 381 -24.40 -10.46 9.33
C GLN A 381 -25.51 -11.15 8.52
N VAL A 382 -25.95 -10.55 7.41
CA VAL A 382 -26.91 -11.19 6.49
C VAL A 382 -26.28 -12.40 5.79
N LEU A 383 -25.06 -12.28 5.26
CA LEU A 383 -24.43 -13.37 4.51
C LEU A 383 -24.09 -14.61 5.35
N ARG A 384 -23.95 -14.50 6.68
CA ARG A 384 -23.80 -15.66 7.58
C ARG A 384 -25.01 -16.60 7.58
N THR A 385 -26.17 -16.16 7.09
CA THR A 385 -27.37 -17.00 6.95
C THR A 385 -27.71 -17.34 5.49
N ALA A 386 -26.93 -16.86 4.52
CA ALA A 386 -27.17 -17.12 3.10
C ALA A 386 -26.69 -18.53 2.69
N PRO A 387 -27.51 -19.33 1.99
CA PRO A 387 -27.12 -20.67 1.57
C PRO A 387 -25.94 -20.61 0.58
N GLY A 388 -24.98 -21.52 0.73
CA GLY A 388 -23.79 -21.61 -0.13
C GLY A 388 -22.69 -20.59 0.16
N VAL A 389 -22.96 -19.51 0.91
CA VAL A 389 -21.96 -18.48 1.23
C VAL A 389 -21.21 -18.81 2.52
N THR A 390 -19.88 -18.68 2.51
CA THR A 390 -19.05 -18.75 3.73
C THR A 390 -18.43 -17.39 4.01
N VAL A 391 -18.90 -16.71 5.06
CA VAL A 391 -18.29 -15.47 5.54
C VAL A 391 -17.02 -15.80 6.33
N LYS A 392 -15.87 -15.27 5.89
CA LYS A 392 -14.61 -15.28 6.65
C LYS A 392 -14.30 -13.88 7.15
N THR A 393 -13.62 -13.80 8.29
CA THR A 393 -13.15 -12.56 8.89
C THR A 393 -11.72 -12.80 9.37
N SER A 394 -10.80 -11.91 8.96
CA SER A 394 -9.37 -11.98 9.22
C SER A 394 -8.88 -10.61 9.68
N LEU A 395 -7.84 -10.57 10.52
CA LEU A 395 -7.25 -9.30 10.96
C LEU A 395 -6.42 -8.68 9.83
N ILE A 396 -6.84 -7.52 9.33
CA ILE A 396 -6.09 -6.74 8.35
C ILE A 396 -5.20 -5.69 9.04
N ALA A 397 -3.99 -5.47 8.52
CA ALA A 397 -3.04 -4.47 9.03
C ALA A 397 -3.40 -3.04 8.59
N ASN A 398 -4.66 -2.65 8.76
CA ASN A 398 -5.18 -1.31 8.49
C ASN A 398 -5.01 -0.42 9.74
N THR A 399 -5.01 0.90 9.58
CA THR A 399 -5.05 1.86 10.70
C THR A 399 -5.79 3.11 10.25
N ILE A 400 -6.90 3.40 10.92
CA ILE A 400 -7.69 4.61 10.70
C ILE A 400 -7.18 5.69 11.66
N TYR A 401 -6.82 6.86 11.13
CA TYR A 401 -6.25 7.95 11.91
C TYR A 401 -6.63 9.32 11.33
N VAL A 402 -6.61 10.35 12.19
CA VAL A 402 -6.80 11.75 11.77
C VAL A 402 -5.43 12.40 11.60
N LEU A 403 -5.05 12.71 10.36
CA LEU A 403 -3.81 13.43 10.06
C LEU A 403 -3.97 14.92 10.41
N MET A 404 -3.15 15.40 11.34
CA MET A 404 -3.02 16.82 11.67
C MET A 404 -1.62 17.30 11.29
N ASN A 405 -1.52 18.31 10.43
CA ASN A 405 -0.25 18.75 9.87
C ASN A 405 0.46 19.75 10.80
N ASN A 406 1.70 19.45 11.19
CA ASN A 406 2.52 20.28 12.08
C ASN A 406 3.07 21.56 11.41
N ASN A 407 3.05 21.67 10.08
CA ASN A 407 3.51 22.88 9.39
C ASN A 407 2.43 23.98 9.47
N PRO A 408 2.70 25.16 10.08
CA PRO A 408 1.72 26.24 10.21
C PRO A 408 1.13 26.72 8.88
N GLN A 409 1.87 26.63 7.77
CA GLN A 409 1.42 27.05 6.44
C GLN A 409 0.43 26.06 5.80
N ILE A 410 0.32 24.83 6.34
CA ILE A 410 -0.54 23.75 5.80
C ILE A 410 -1.64 23.39 6.79
N GLY A 411 -1.29 23.21 8.07
CA GLY A 411 -2.22 22.83 9.13
C GLY A 411 -2.94 24.00 9.79
N GLY A 412 -2.45 25.24 9.64
CA GLY A 412 -3.04 26.42 10.29
C GLY A 412 -3.20 26.20 11.82
N PRO A 413 -4.42 26.27 12.37
CA PRO A 413 -4.68 25.97 13.78
C PRO A 413 -4.18 24.59 14.24
N PHE A 414 -4.20 23.57 13.37
CA PHE A 414 -3.76 22.20 13.71
C PHE A 414 -2.24 22.07 13.89
N ALA A 415 -1.45 23.08 13.50
CA ALA A 415 -0.02 23.12 13.80
C ALA A 415 0.26 23.43 15.29
N ASN A 416 -0.74 23.88 16.06
CA ASN A 416 -0.63 24.07 17.51
C ASN A 416 -0.86 22.74 18.26
N PRO A 417 0.11 22.20 19.02
CA PRO A 417 -0.05 20.94 19.74
C PRO A 417 -1.23 20.92 20.73
N ARG A 418 -1.63 22.07 21.29
CA ARG A 418 -2.82 22.17 22.18
C ARG A 418 -4.12 21.96 21.42
N VAL A 419 -4.21 22.42 20.16
CA VAL A 419 -5.37 22.17 19.29
C VAL A 419 -5.42 20.68 18.94
N GLN A 420 -4.29 20.06 18.60
CA GLN A 420 -4.24 18.62 18.38
C GLN A 420 -4.66 17.81 19.61
N GLN A 421 -4.25 18.23 20.81
CA GLN A 421 -4.63 17.59 22.06
C GLN A 421 -6.13 17.75 22.34
N ALA A 422 -6.70 18.93 22.10
CA ALA A 422 -8.15 19.14 22.20
C ALA A 422 -8.94 18.26 21.22
N VAL A 423 -8.47 18.11 19.97
CA VAL A 423 -9.06 17.17 18.99
C VAL A 423 -8.98 15.73 19.51
N ARG A 424 -7.82 15.28 20.01
CA ARG A 424 -7.67 13.92 20.58
C ARG A 424 -8.61 13.65 21.75
N TYR A 425 -8.96 14.64 22.56
CA TYR A 425 -9.96 14.47 23.63
C TYR A 425 -11.42 14.59 23.16
N ALA A 426 -11.67 15.15 21.97
CA ALA A 426 -13.01 15.34 21.40
C ALA A 426 -13.45 14.21 20.45
N LEU A 427 -12.57 13.26 20.13
CA LEU A 427 -12.90 12.09 19.31
C LEU A 427 -13.53 10.98 20.16
N ASP A 428 -14.73 10.54 19.78
CA ASP A 428 -15.32 9.30 20.31
C ASP A 428 -14.67 8.08 19.63
N TYR A 429 -13.60 7.57 20.24
CA TYR A 429 -12.92 6.36 19.78
C TYR A 429 -13.81 5.11 19.80
N ALA A 430 -14.81 5.04 20.67
CA ALA A 430 -15.70 3.88 20.78
C ALA A 430 -16.73 3.89 19.64
N GLY A 431 -17.35 5.04 19.36
CA GLY A 431 -18.23 5.23 18.20
C GLY A 431 -17.50 5.07 16.87
N ILE A 432 -16.26 5.58 16.76
CA ILE A 432 -15.42 5.37 15.56
C ILE A 432 -15.15 3.87 15.35
N MET A 433 -14.74 3.14 16.40
CA MET A 433 -14.48 1.70 16.32
C MET A 433 -15.76 0.92 15.93
N ALA A 434 -16.90 1.20 16.56
CA ALA A 434 -18.16 0.53 16.29
C ALA A 434 -18.68 0.72 14.85
N ILE A 435 -18.29 1.80 14.16
CA ILE A 435 -18.62 2.04 12.75
C ILE A 435 -17.55 1.48 11.80
N ALA A 436 -16.29 1.43 12.23
CA ALA A 436 -15.15 1.03 11.39
C ALA A 436 -14.87 -0.49 11.35
N GLY A 437 -15.21 -1.22 12.42
CA GLY A 437 -14.86 -2.64 12.62
C GLY A 437 -13.84 -2.83 13.73
#